data_AF-A0AA39TJK9-F1
#
_entry.id   AF-A0AA39TJK9-F1
#
_cell.length_a   1.000
_cell.length_b   1.000
_cell.length_c   1.000
_cell.angle_alpha   90.00
_cell.angle_beta   90.00
_cell.angle_gamma   90.00
#
_symmetry.space_group_name_H-M   'P 1'
#
loop_
_entity.id
_entity.type
_entity.pdbx_description
1 polymer ?
#
loop_
_entity_poly.entity_id
_entity_poly.type
_entity_poly.pdbx_seq_one_letter_code
_entity_poly.pdbx_strand_id
1 'polypeptide(L)'
;MRFLIVLFALAGSVSAQFGFFDQMFGGGGQQQQQAPQNVPSDSTMYRANYERSHCDNYLCPDTLACVHFPHHCPCAWPSHEDKFELGEGHRICVSKGGFKAGEAARKVELARKGLL
;
A
#
# COMPACT_ATOMS: atom_id res chain seq x y z
N MET A 1 -28.83 -27.91 -63.95
CA MET A 1 -28.93 -28.53 -62.61
C MET A 1 -27.64 -29.20 -62.12
N ARG A 2 -26.88 -29.93 -62.95
CA ARG A 2 -25.60 -30.56 -62.50
C ARG A 2 -24.51 -29.57 -62.03
N PHE A 3 -24.37 -28.40 -62.69
CA PHE A 3 -23.41 -27.36 -62.28
C PHE A 3 -23.72 -26.75 -60.90
N LEU A 4 -25.00 -26.62 -60.56
CA LEU A 4 -25.43 -26.07 -59.27
C LEU A 4 -25.12 -27.01 -58.11
N ILE A 5 -25.19 -28.33 -58.35
CA ILE A 5 -24.90 -29.36 -57.34
C ILE A 5 -23.40 -29.38 -57.02
N VAL A 6 -22.53 -29.21 -58.04
CA VAL A 6 -21.08 -29.12 -57.83
C VAL A 6 -20.73 -27.84 -57.06
N LEU A 7 -21.34 -26.70 -57.39
CA LEU A 7 -21.11 -25.44 -56.67
C LEU A 7 -21.49 -25.54 -55.19
N PHE A 8 -22.58 -26.26 -54.88
CA PHE A 8 -23.04 -26.46 -53.50
C PHE A 8 -22.15 -27.42 -52.70
N ALA A 9 -21.53 -28.41 -53.37
CA ALA A 9 -20.62 -29.36 -52.73
C ALA A 9 -19.26 -28.72 -52.34
N LEU A 10 -18.75 -27.76 -53.13
CA LEU A 10 -17.50 -27.05 -52.79
C LEU A 10 -17.66 -26.04 -51.64
N ALA A 11 -18.88 -25.54 -51.38
CA ALA A 11 -19.14 -24.58 -50.30
C ALA A 11 -19.12 -25.22 -48.89
N GLY A 12 -19.15 -26.55 -48.78
CA GLY A 12 -19.17 -27.25 -47.50
C GLY A 12 -17.80 -27.44 -46.82
N SER A 13 -16.70 -27.05 -47.47
CA SER A 13 -15.33 -27.34 -46.99
C SER A 13 -14.64 -26.11 -46.37
N VAL A 14 -15.32 -25.36 -45.52
CA VAL A 14 -14.67 -24.36 -44.66
C VAL A 14 -15.11 -24.60 -43.22
N SER A 15 -14.67 -25.73 -42.65
CA SER A 15 -14.59 -25.85 -41.19
C SER A 15 -13.32 -25.12 -40.77
N ALA A 16 -13.43 -23.87 -40.36
CA ALA A 16 -12.33 -23.22 -39.69
C ALA A 16 -12.20 -23.83 -38.30
N GLN A 17 -11.23 -24.72 -38.12
CA GLN A 17 -10.84 -25.25 -36.81
C GLN A 17 -10.15 -24.12 -36.03
N PHE A 18 -10.92 -23.15 -35.54
CA PHE A 18 -10.43 -22.10 -34.65
C PHE A 18 -10.34 -22.59 -33.19
N GLY A 19 -9.83 -23.80 -32.95
CA GLY A 19 -9.50 -24.27 -31.60
C GLY A 19 -8.29 -23.55 -30.98
N PHE A 20 -7.58 -22.72 -31.76
CA PHE A 20 -6.44 -21.92 -31.30
C PHE A 20 -6.85 -20.77 -30.36
N PHE A 21 -8.01 -20.14 -30.60
CA PHE A 21 -8.43 -18.99 -29.79
C PHE A 21 -8.93 -19.42 -28.40
N ASP A 22 -9.59 -20.57 -28.26
CA ASP A 22 -9.98 -21.09 -26.94
C ASP A 22 -8.76 -21.37 -26.05
N GLN A 23 -7.63 -21.79 -26.63
CA GLN A 23 -6.40 -22.03 -25.90
C GLN A 23 -5.61 -20.74 -25.59
N MET A 24 -5.73 -19.72 -26.45
CA MET A 24 -5.10 -18.40 -26.22
C MET A 24 -5.87 -17.54 -25.21
N PHE A 25 -7.20 -17.67 -25.12
CA PHE A 25 -8.02 -16.94 -24.13
C PHE A 25 -8.32 -17.74 -22.85
N GLY A 26 -8.19 -19.07 -22.87
CA GLY A 26 -8.54 -19.95 -21.76
C GLY A 26 -7.37 -20.48 -20.93
N GLY A 27 -6.11 -20.29 -21.33
CA GLY A 27 -5.00 -20.92 -20.62
C GLY A 27 -3.63 -20.60 -21.18
N GLY A 28 -3.20 -19.35 -21.04
CA GLY A 28 -1.84 -18.93 -21.37
C GLY A 28 -1.49 -17.70 -20.56
N GLY A 29 -0.56 -17.86 -19.62
CA GLY A 29 -0.22 -16.85 -18.63
C GLY A 29 0.11 -15.51 -19.27
N GLN A 30 -0.81 -14.56 -19.16
CA GLN A 30 -0.42 -13.16 -19.15
C GLN A 30 0.35 -12.94 -17.85
N GLN A 31 1.68 -12.96 -17.94
CA GLN A 31 2.47 -12.00 -17.19
C GLN A 31 2.07 -10.60 -17.66
N GLN A 32 0.88 -10.14 -17.26
CA GLN A 32 0.69 -8.71 -17.09
C GLN A 32 1.72 -8.33 -16.04
N GLN A 33 2.72 -7.56 -16.45
CA GLN A 33 3.46 -6.72 -15.52
C GLN A 33 2.41 -5.86 -14.80
N GLN A 34 1.92 -6.37 -13.67
CA GLN A 34 1.13 -5.58 -12.74
C GLN A 34 2.06 -4.45 -12.33
N ALA A 35 1.78 -3.25 -12.86
CA ALA A 35 2.37 -2.05 -12.33
C ALA A 35 2.11 -2.05 -10.82
N PRO A 36 3.10 -1.68 -9.99
CA PRO A 36 2.91 -1.64 -8.54
C PRO A 36 1.65 -0.85 -8.21
N GLN A 37 0.67 -1.51 -7.61
CA GLN A 37 -0.59 -0.89 -7.24
C GLN A 37 -0.40 -0.15 -5.92
N ASN A 38 -0.97 1.06 -5.81
CA ASN A 38 -0.90 1.81 -4.55
C ASN A 38 -1.57 1.01 -3.42
N VAL A 39 -1.08 1.23 -2.19
CA VAL A 39 -1.75 0.71 -1.00
C VAL A 39 -3.17 1.31 -0.89
N PRO A 40 -4.15 0.57 -0.33
CA PRO A 40 -5.50 1.09 -0.10
C PRO A 40 -5.47 2.37 0.76
N SER A 41 -6.33 3.35 0.45
CA SER A 41 -6.48 4.59 1.22
C SER A 41 -7.29 4.40 2.52
N ASP A 42 -7.43 3.17 3.00
CA ASP A 42 -8.20 2.81 4.19
C ASP A 42 -7.29 2.26 5.30
N SER A 43 -7.86 2.02 6.48
CA SER A 43 -7.14 1.53 7.65
C SER A 43 -7.14 0.00 7.79
N THR A 44 -7.63 -0.76 6.80
CA THR A 44 -7.86 -2.21 6.93
C THR A 44 -6.57 -2.97 7.21
N MET A 45 -5.50 -2.68 6.44
CA MET A 45 -4.18 -3.30 6.63
C MET A 45 -3.60 -3.00 8.02
N TYR A 46 -3.73 -1.75 8.46
CA TYR A 46 -3.29 -1.33 9.79
C TYR A 46 -4.04 -2.07 10.90
N ARG A 47 -5.38 -2.09 10.84
CA ARG A 47 -6.24 -2.76 11.84
C ARG A 47 -5.92 -4.25 11.95
N ALA A 48 -5.76 -4.93 10.82
CA ALA A 48 -5.39 -6.34 10.80
C ALA A 48 -4.01 -6.60 11.45
N ASN A 49 -3.06 -5.67 11.36
CA ASN A 49 -1.77 -5.78 12.03
C ASN A 49 -1.87 -5.44 13.52
N TYR A 50 -2.63 -4.41 13.87
CA TYR A 50 -2.87 -4.00 15.26
C TYR A 50 -3.56 -5.12 16.05
N GLU A 51 -4.64 -5.70 15.51
CA GLU A 51 -5.41 -6.78 16.15
C GLU A 51 -4.58 -8.07 16.35
N ARG A 52 -3.55 -8.30 15.52
CA ARG A 52 -2.63 -9.45 15.66
C ARG A 52 -1.45 -9.18 16.60
N SER A 53 -1.24 -7.93 16.99
CA SER A 53 -0.10 -7.54 17.84
C SER A 53 -0.47 -7.70 19.31
N HIS A 54 0.12 -8.69 19.96
CA HIS A 54 -0.07 -8.89 21.41
C HIS A 54 0.86 -7.96 22.21
N CYS A 55 0.30 -7.25 23.18
CA CYS A 55 1.03 -6.39 24.11
C CYS A 55 0.24 -6.23 25.40
N ASP A 56 0.86 -6.52 26.54
CA ASP A 56 0.22 -6.42 27.87
C ASP A 56 0.17 -4.98 28.42
N ASN A 57 0.96 -4.08 27.84
CA ASN A 57 1.10 -2.69 28.28
C ASN A 57 0.48 -1.74 27.24
N TYR A 58 1.30 -0.87 26.64
CA TYR A 58 0.86 0.08 25.63
C TYR A 58 1.39 -0.30 24.25
N LEU A 59 0.47 -0.56 23.32
CA LEU A 59 0.78 -0.80 21.91
C LEU A 59 0.80 0.53 21.15
N CYS A 60 1.97 0.90 20.64
CA CYS A 60 2.16 2.15 19.89
C CYS A 60 1.38 2.13 18.57
N PRO A 61 0.50 3.10 18.30
CA PRO A 61 -0.32 3.10 17.08
C PRO A 61 0.51 3.30 15.80
N ASP A 62 1.62 4.03 15.87
CA ASP A 62 2.38 4.35 14.65
C ASP A 62 3.35 3.24 14.25
N THR A 63 3.83 2.46 15.22
CA THR A 63 4.95 1.51 15.03
C THR A 63 4.63 0.08 15.45
N LEU A 64 3.48 -0.15 16.11
CA LEU A 64 3.09 -1.42 16.72
C LEU A 64 4.14 -1.96 17.72
N ALA A 65 4.98 -1.09 18.27
CA ALA A 65 5.90 -1.44 19.36
C ALA A 65 5.14 -1.58 20.68
N CYS A 66 5.47 -2.60 21.47
CA CYS A 66 4.95 -2.75 22.83
C CYS A 66 5.88 -2.05 23.84
N VAL A 67 5.36 -1.06 24.56
CA VAL A 67 6.12 -0.22 25.50
C VAL A 67 5.35 -0.02 26.81
N HIS A 68 6.03 0.49 27.85
CA HIS A 68 5.39 0.76 29.15
C HIS A 68 4.50 2.01 29.17
N PHE A 69 4.88 3.09 28.48
CA PHE A 69 4.14 4.36 28.50
C PHE A 69 4.05 4.95 27.08
N PRO A 70 3.00 5.75 26.76
CA PRO A 70 2.82 6.33 25.43
C PRO A 70 4.02 7.16 24.95
N HIS A 71 4.63 7.96 25.83
CA HIS A 71 5.82 8.74 25.49
C HIS A 71 7.05 7.87 25.22
N HIS A 72 7.07 6.57 25.54
CA HIS A 72 8.16 5.66 25.16
C HIS A 72 8.06 5.18 23.72
N CYS A 73 6.95 5.41 23.02
CA CYS A 73 6.81 4.97 21.64
C CYS A 73 7.92 5.52 20.73
N PRO A 74 8.56 4.66 19.91
CA PRO A 74 9.51 5.12 18.92
C PRO A 74 8.80 5.86 17.80
N CYS A 75 9.56 6.69 17.08
CA CYS A 75 9.14 7.22 15.80
C CYS A 75 9.27 6.15 14.72
N ALA A 76 8.43 6.20 13.69
CA ALA A 76 8.42 5.19 12.64
C ALA A 76 9.68 5.27 11.75
N TRP A 77 10.30 6.45 11.65
CA TRP A 77 11.55 6.66 10.91
C TRP A 77 12.59 7.38 11.77
N PRO A 78 13.21 6.73 12.77
CA PRO A 78 14.13 7.38 13.72
C PRO A 78 15.38 7.99 13.06
N SER A 79 15.77 7.51 11.87
CA SER A 79 16.83 8.12 11.07
C SER A 79 16.44 9.50 10.51
N HIS A 80 15.16 9.72 10.21
CA HIS A 80 14.64 10.91 9.54
C HIS A 80 13.75 11.79 10.42
N GLU A 81 13.39 11.32 11.61
CA GLU A 81 12.49 12.00 12.53
C GLU A 81 13.15 12.24 13.89
N ASP A 82 12.86 13.40 14.47
CA ASP A 82 13.13 13.71 15.86
C ASP A 82 11.87 13.51 16.69
N LYS A 83 12.04 12.93 17.88
CA LYS A 83 10.97 12.70 18.84
C LYS A 83 10.90 13.85 19.82
N PHE A 84 9.72 14.43 20.00
CA PHE A 84 9.46 15.45 21.01
C PHE A 84 8.31 15.04 21.90
N GLU A 85 8.51 15.18 23.22
CA GLU A 85 7.45 14.98 24.20
C GLU A 85 6.61 16.26 24.30
N LEU A 86 5.31 16.09 24.11
CA LEU A 86 4.31 17.09 24.43
C LEU A 86 3.96 16.97 25.92
N GLY A 87 3.30 17.99 26.46
CA GLY A 87 2.67 17.85 27.76
C GLY A 87 1.73 16.63 27.80
N GLU A 88 1.44 16.14 29.01
CA GLU A 88 0.47 15.06 29.24
C GLU A 88 0.89 13.68 28.70
N GLY A 89 2.20 13.44 28.55
CA GLY A 89 2.72 12.11 28.16
C GLY A 89 2.49 11.74 26.70
N HIS A 90 2.12 12.72 25.86
CA HIS A 90 2.02 12.56 24.41
C HIS A 90 3.40 12.79 23.78
N ARG A 91 3.63 12.18 22.61
CA ARG A 91 4.86 12.38 21.84
C ARG A 91 4.54 12.59 20.37
N ILE A 92 5.28 13.50 19.73
CA ILE A 92 5.23 13.72 18.28
C ILE A 92 6.55 13.34 17.64
N CYS A 93 6.45 12.91 16.39
CA CYS A 93 7.59 12.64 15.52
C CYS A 93 7.58 13.69 14.42
N VAL A 94 8.67 14.43 14.32
CA VAL A 94 8.79 15.55 13.37
C VAL A 94 9.99 15.28 12.49
N SER A 95 9.82 15.44 11.18
CA SER A 95 10.93 15.30 10.23
C SER A 95 12.11 16.20 10.60
N LYS A 96 13.31 15.64 10.56
CA LYS A 96 14.59 16.35 10.68
C LYS A 96 14.82 17.33 9.53
N GLY A 97 14.07 17.21 8.43
CA GLY A 97 14.24 17.89 7.14
C GLY A 97 13.96 19.40 7.12
N GLY A 98 14.33 20.13 8.18
CA GLY A 98 14.38 21.59 8.16
C GLY A 98 15.54 22.10 7.28
N PHE A 99 15.48 23.37 6.88
CA PHE A 99 16.56 24.02 6.13
C PHE A 99 17.82 24.21 6.98
N LYS A 100 17.70 24.11 8.31
CA LYS A 100 18.80 24.20 9.28
C LYS A 100 18.64 23.19 10.41
N ALA A 101 19.77 22.72 10.95
CA ALA A 101 19.79 21.90 12.16
C ALA A 101 19.10 22.62 13.34
N GLY A 102 18.29 21.89 14.11
CA GLY A 102 17.55 22.45 15.25
C GLY A 102 16.30 23.28 14.90
N GLU A 103 15.99 23.48 13.61
CA GLU A 103 14.81 24.23 13.20
C GLU A 103 13.50 23.54 13.62
N ALA A 104 13.44 22.21 13.53
CA ALA A 104 12.28 21.43 13.97
C ALA A 104 12.01 21.63 15.46
N ALA A 105 13.03 21.51 16.31
CA ALA A 105 12.90 21.75 17.75
C ALA A 105 12.42 23.18 18.05
N ARG A 106 12.95 24.20 17.35
CA ARG A 106 12.51 25.58 17.49
C ARG A 106 11.03 25.75 17.12
N LYS A 107 10.59 25.15 16.01
CA LYS A 107 9.19 25.20 15.56
C LYS A 107 8.25 24.52 16.55
N VAL A 108 8.64 23.37 17.09
CA VAL A 108 7.87 22.67 18.13
C VAL A 108 7.74 23.54 19.38
N GLU A 109 8.80 24.21 19.81
CA GLU A 109 8.76 25.07 20.98
C GLU A 109 7.91 26.34 20.76
N LEU A 110 7.96 26.93 19.56
CA LEU A 110 7.05 28.02 19.19
C LEU A 110 5.59 27.55 19.16
N ALA A 111 5.33 26.35 18.63
CA ALA A 111 3.98 25.76 18.61
C ALA A 111 3.42 25.60 20.02
N ARG A 112 4.24 25.10 20.94
CA ARG A 112 3.87 24.92 22.36
C ARG A 112 3.49 26.25 23.02
N LYS A 113 4.11 27.35 22.59
CA LYS A 113 3.83 28.70 23.08
C LYS A 113 2.68 29.40 22.34
N GLY A 114 2.13 28.80 21.28
CA GLY A 114 1.14 29.44 20.41
C GLY A 114 1.72 30.59 19.59
N LEU A 115 3.00 30.52 19.21
CA LEU A 115 3.77 31.57 18.53
C LEU A 115 4.23 31.18 17.12
N LEU A 116 3.51 30.26 16.45
CA LEU A 116 3.80 29.85 15.07
C LEU A 116 3.15 30.76 14.03
#